data_AF-A0A261ERM3-F1
#
_entry.id   AF-A0A261ERM3-F1
#
_cell.length_a   1.000
_cell.length_b   1.000
_cell.length_c   1.000
_cell.angle_alpha   90.00
_cell.angle_beta   90.00
_cell.angle_gamma   90.00
#
_symmetry.space_group_name_H-M   'P 1'
#
loop_
_entity.id
_entity.type
_entity.pdbx_description
1 polymer ?
#
loop_
_entity_poly.entity_id
_entity_poly.type
_entity_poly.pdbx_seq_one_letter_code
_entity_poly.pdbx_strand_id
1 'polypeptide(L)'
;MRLVAAVVVVVLVLVAGTATFLGTRGLLPWQSVPVPSLDQLAGKQGATVDSLTADQVEQELKSEGFQTTRSQQYSGKSAGAFLAFSNVSEGQQLRNGDLVGIIESLGPGVPQGTVGARATDSKQTLAGMNVPVTYRAVYTSGGSMTDSSGSTMTLTDGMVAATYPADGQPVTDTGAGITVAVATTDGSGIPVDYYGQDPDTVEADLESRGYTVAWEPRFATKANIGKIVGSDPALGSAAAAGTSVTLYYGVDSNIVGAMHDEALALSGDSSLLSDLTAAAGLYCKADGSDCITLSEDCGQRSCVLVSSQTGSADVSGMTELFPCFFAQGTCMYNPDTTTSLGTDRAPHWEDSPLLFGNTGTFELTTWRQVTNGYCGTDGDWKYWKRETMSGGNSMQVCVDGQIRQDPGVDSSLDDPGYQMDDAWYVYVPVGADIKAVEDMGYFDADAMSQAASQGEPDSGTPYLIARDPGLYTDQQRRQYKHDV
;
A
#
# COMPACT_ATOMS: atom_id res chain seq x y z
N MET A 1 33.20 0.27 71.42
CA MET A 1 34.08 -0.66 70.68
C MET A 1 33.41 -1.99 70.33
N ARG A 2 32.75 -2.72 71.25
CA ARG A 2 32.14 -4.04 70.95
C ARG A 2 31.01 -4.02 69.90
N LEU A 3 30.22 -2.93 69.86
CA LEU A 3 29.11 -2.77 68.90
C LEU A 3 29.60 -2.51 67.47
N VAL A 4 30.67 -1.73 67.32
CA VAL A 4 31.31 -1.45 66.02
C VAL A 4 31.97 -2.71 65.46
N ALA A 5 32.64 -3.50 66.31
CA ALA A 5 33.22 -4.78 65.91
C ALA A 5 32.16 -5.80 65.46
N ALA A 6 31.01 -5.87 66.14
CA ALA A 6 29.92 -6.77 65.76
C ALA A 6 29.29 -6.41 64.40
N VAL A 7 29.09 -5.11 64.12
CA VAL A 7 28.57 -4.64 62.83
C VAL A 7 29.56 -4.93 61.69
N VAL A 8 30.85 -4.71 61.91
CA VAL A 8 31.90 -5.02 60.92
C VAL A 8 31.95 -6.51 60.60
N VAL A 9 31.81 -7.39 61.61
CA VAL A 9 31.77 -8.84 61.41
C VAL A 9 30.54 -9.28 60.62
N VAL A 10 29.36 -8.72 60.92
CA VAL A 10 28.12 -9.05 60.17
C VAL A 10 28.23 -8.59 58.71
N VAL A 11 28.75 -7.38 58.45
CA VAL A 11 28.98 -6.89 57.08
C VAL A 11 29.99 -7.78 56.35
N LEU A 12 31.08 -8.19 56.99
CA LEU A 12 32.07 -9.08 56.37
C LEU A 12 31.51 -10.47 56.06
N VAL A 13 30.68 -11.03 56.94
CA VAL A 13 30.02 -12.33 56.70
C VAL A 13 28.98 -12.23 55.58
N LEU A 14 28.22 -11.13 55.53
CA LEU A 14 27.28 -10.87 54.43
C LEU A 14 28.02 -10.70 53.10
N VAL A 15 29.08 -9.89 53.05
CA VAL A 15 29.90 -9.67 51.85
C VAL A 15 30.57 -10.97 51.40
N ALA A 16 31.14 -11.74 52.33
CA ALA A 16 31.77 -13.04 52.03
C ALA A 16 30.74 -14.07 51.53
N GLY A 17 29.56 -14.13 52.16
CA GLY A 17 28.46 -14.99 51.75
C GLY A 17 27.90 -14.63 50.38
N THR A 18 27.73 -13.33 50.09
CA THR A 18 27.34 -12.88 48.75
C THR A 18 28.43 -13.15 47.72
N ALA A 19 29.71 -12.93 48.05
CA ALA A 19 30.81 -13.18 47.11
C ALA A 19 31.00 -14.67 46.81
N THR A 20 30.82 -15.55 47.80
CA THR A 20 30.83 -17.01 47.57
C THR A 20 29.62 -17.46 46.77
N PHE A 21 28.42 -16.97 47.09
CA PHE A 21 27.21 -17.27 46.32
C PHE A 21 27.32 -16.81 44.86
N LEU A 22 27.76 -15.56 44.63
CA LEU A 22 28.00 -15.02 43.29
C LEU A 22 29.13 -15.78 42.57
N GLY A 23 30.21 -16.13 43.27
CA GLY A 23 31.34 -16.89 42.70
C GLY A 23 30.98 -18.31 42.28
N THR A 24 30.12 -19.01 43.05
CA THR A 24 29.62 -20.34 42.67
C THR A 24 28.70 -20.30 41.45
N ARG A 25 28.12 -19.13 41.13
CA ARG A 25 27.29 -18.92 39.94
C ARG A 25 28.03 -18.20 38.81
N GLY A 26 29.34 -17.95 38.95
CA GLY A 26 30.11 -17.21 37.94
C GLY A 26 29.75 -15.73 37.80
N LEU A 27 28.94 -15.17 38.72
CA LEU A 27 28.41 -13.80 38.66
C LEU A 27 29.36 -12.76 39.28
N LEU A 28 30.64 -13.08 39.47
CA LEU A 28 31.65 -12.14 39.94
C LEU A 28 32.23 -11.35 38.75
N PRO A 29 32.43 -10.02 38.87
CA PRO A 29 32.85 -9.16 37.75
C PRO A 29 34.26 -9.46 37.19
N TRP A 30 35.06 -10.27 37.90
CA TRP A 30 36.41 -10.69 37.50
C TRP A 30 36.49 -12.15 37.05
N GLN A 31 35.38 -12.90 37.11
CA GLN A 31 35.33 -14.31 36.71
C GLN A 31 34.90 -14.41 35.25
N SER A 32 35.61 -15.23 34.47
CA SER A 32 35.22 -15.55 33.11
C SER A 32 34.29 -16.76 33.08
N VAL A 33 33.23 -16.67 32.29
CA VAL A 33 32.23 -17.71 32.06
C VAL A 33 32.15 -17.95 30.54
N PRO A 34 32.08 -19.22 30.08
CA PRO A 34 31.90 -19.50 28.66
C PRO A 34 30.52 -19.03 28.19
N VAL A 35 30.45 -18.48 26.97
CA VAL A 35 29.18 -18.33 26.24
C VAL A 35 28.54 -19.73 26.12
N PRO A 36 27.27 -19.92 26.53
CA PRO A 36 26.61 -21.21 26.43
C PRO A 36 26.60 -21.76 25.00
N SER A 37 26.77 -23.07 24.86
CA SER A 37 26.56 -23.70 23.55
C SER A 37 25.08 -23.75 23.21
N LEU A 38 24.75 -23.81 21.91
CA LEU A 38 23.36 -23.90 21.46
C LEU A 38 22.66 -25.15 22.01
N ASP A 39 23.38 -26.27 22.14
CA ASP A 39 22.84 -27.48 22.78
C ASP A 39 22.48 -27.27 24.25
N GLN A 40 23.30 -26.50 25.00
CA GLN A 40 23.02 -26.16 26.40
C GLN A 40 21.79 -25.27 26.50
N LEU A 41 21.68 -24.27 25.63
CA LEU A 41 20.54 -23.37 25.55
C LEU A 41 19.26 -24.15 25.22
N ALA A 42 19.30 -24.97 24.17
CA ALA A 42 18.19 -25.82 23.75
C ALA A 42 17.75 -26.77 24.86
N GLY A 43 18.70 -27.43 25.53
CA GLY A 43 18.44 -28.33 26.65
C GLY A 43 17.76 -27.65 27.84
N LYS A 44 18.20 -26.44 28.23
CA LYS A 44 17.58 -25.66 29.32
C LYS A 44 16.15 -25.21 28.98
N GLN A 45 15.86 -25.00 27.71
CA GLN A 45 14.55 -24.54 27.22
C GLN A 45 13.61 -25.68 26.81
N GLY A 46 14.07 -26.94 26.84
CA GLY A 46 13.30 -28.09 26.34
C GLY A 46 13.01 -28.01 24.84
N ALA A 47 13.88 -27.33 24.09
CA ALA A 47 13.76 -27.04 22.67
C ALA A 47 14.82 -27.82 21.85
N THR A 48 14.73 -27.79 20.52
CA THR A 48 15.86 -28.14 19.65
C THR A 48 16.66 -26.89 19.31
N VAL A 49 17.93 -27.05 18.92
CA VAL A 49 18.75 -25.92 18.47
C VAL A 49 18.08 -25.14 17.34
N ASP A 50 17.42 -25.85 16.42
CA ASP A 50 16.73 -25.23 15.29
C ASP A 50 15.50 -24.42 15.70
N SER A 51 14.83 -24.77 16.80
CA SER A 51 13.64 -24.10 17.30
C SER A 51 13.91 -23.04 18.37
N LEU A 52 15.18 -22.73 18.68
CA LEU A 52 15.51 -21.66 19.63
C LEU A 52 15.04 -20.30 19.10
N THR A 53 14.41 -19.53 19.98
CA THR A 53 14.02 -18.14 19.73
C THR A 53 15.06 -17.16 20.26
N ALA A 54 15.12 -15.97 19.68
CA ALA A 54 16.00 -14.91 20.16
C ALA A 54 15.72 -14.54 21.63
N ASP A 55 14.44 -14.54 22.03
CA ASP A 55 14.01 -14.28 23.41
C ASP A 55 14.51 -15.33 24.40
N GLN A 56 14.42 -16.62 24.05
CA GLN A 56 14.95 -17.71 24.88
C GLN A 56 16.46 -17.60 25.08
N VAL A 57 17.20 -17.30 24.00
CA VAL A 57 18.66 -17.13 24.06
C VAL A 57 19.01 -15.89 24.88
N GLU A 58 18.30 -14.78 24.69
CA GLU A 58 18.52 -13.55 25.44
C GLU A 58 18.26 -13.74 26.94
N GLN A 59 17.16 -14.39 27.31
CA GLN A 59 16.82 -14.67 28.70
C GLN A 59 17.92 -15.50 29.37
N GLU A 60 18.46 -16.49 28.67
CA GLU A 60 19.51 -17.35 29.21
C GLU A 60 20.85 -16.63 29.32
N LEU A 61 21.24 -15.83 28.33
CA LEU A 61 22.45 -15.02 28.41
C LEU A 61 22.38 -14.02 29.58
N LYS A 62 21.22 -13.38 29.80
CA LYS A 62 21.01 -12.49 30.95
C LYS A 62 21.06 -13.24 32.28
N SER A 63 20.57 -14.48 32.34
CA SER A 63 20.61 -15.31 33.55
C SER A 63 22.04 -15.70 33.94
N GLU A 64 22.90 -15.91 32.94
CA GLU A 64 24.35 -16.16 33.09
C GLU A 64 25.14 -14.85 33.32
N GLY A 65 24.47 -13.70 33.29
CA GLY A 65 25.02 -12.39 33.64
C GLY A 65 25.71 -11.65 32.51
N PHE A 66 25.41 -11.97 31.26
CA PHE A 66 25.83 -11.18 30.09
C PHE A 66 24.83 -10.03 29.82
N GLN A 67 25.33 -8.98 29.17
CA GLN A 67 24.48 -7.99 28.52
C GLN A 67 24.20 -8.43 27.09
N THR A 68 23.08 -8.00 26.51
CA THR A 68 22.69 -8.41 25.16
C THR A 68 22.38 -7.22 24.27
N THR A 69 22.75 -7.33 22.99
CA THR A 69 22.19 -6.52 21.91
C THR A 69 21.46 -7.41 20.93
N ARG A 70 20.54 -6.81 20.16
CA ARG A 70 19.76 -7.52 19.17
C ARG A 70 19.85 -6.81 17.82
N SER A 71 20.06 -7.58 16.77
CA SER A 71 19.98 -7.16 15.38
C SER A 71 19.08 -8.13 14.61
N GLN A 72 18.43 -7.66 13.57
CA GLN A 72 17.45 -8.44 12.82
C GLN A 72 17.90 -8.63 11.37
N GLN A 73 17.60 -9.79 10.80
CA GLN A 73 17.85 -10.09 9.39
C GLN A 73 16.79 -11.04 8.83
N TYR A 74 16.50 -10.93 7.53
CA TYR A 74 15.69 -11.93 6.83
C TYR A 74 16.41 -13.28 6.77
N SER A 75 15.66 -14.37 6.92
CA SER A 75 16.17 -15.73 6.83
C SER A 75 15.06 -16.74 6.53
N GLY A 76 15.41 -17.96 6.14
CA GLY A 76 14.43 -19.03 5.96
C GLY A 76 13.83 -19.63 7.25
N LYS A 77 14.09 -19.03 8.42
CA LYS A 77 13.44 -19.39 9.68
C LYS A 77 12.30 -18.43 9.99
N SER A 78 11.31 -18.90 10.76
CA SER A 78 10.21 -18.05 11.26
C SER A 78 10.70 -16.78 11.95
N ALA A 79 9.91 -15.70 11.84
CA ALA A 79 10.18 -14.48 12.59
C ALA A 79 10.32 -14.76 14.10
N GLY A 80 11.30 -14.13 14.75
CA GLY A 80 11.63 -14.36 16.16
C GLY A 80 12.62 -15.50 16.44
N ALA A 81 12.97 -16.31 15.43
CA ALA A 81 13.94 -17.38 15.59
C ALA A 81 15.36 -16.82 15.84
N PHE A 82 16.13 -17.51 16.68
CA PHE A 82 17.56 -17.25 16.85
C PHE A 82 18.34 -17.76 15.64
N LEU A 83 19.22 -16.91 15.11
CA LEU A 83 20.06 -17.24 13.95
C LEU A 83 21.51 -17.48 14.35
N ALA A 84 22.12 -16.51 15.03
CA ALA A 84 23.53 -16.60 15.42
C ALA A 84 23.88 -15.57 16.49
N PHE A 85 25.04 -15.74 17.10
CA PHE A 85 25.73 -14.66 17.80
C PHE A 85 26.47 -13.78 16.79
N SER A 86 26.36 -12.46 16.91
CA SER A 86 26.95 -11.51 15.95
C SER A 86 28.42 -11.17 16.22
N ASN A 87 28.85 -11.25 17.48
CA ASN A 87 30.15 -10.74 17.92
C ASN A 87 30.96 -11.75 18.75
N VAL A 88 30.43 -12.95 19.00
CA VAL A 88 31.05 -13.98 19.84
C VAL A 88 30.81 -15.37 19.27
N SER A 89 31.55 -16.36 19.75
CA SER A 89 31.36 -17.78 19.43
C SER A 89 30.97 -18.60 20.65
N GLU A 90 30.32 -19.73 20.45
CA GLU A 90 30.01 -20.69 21.52
C GLU A 90 31.26 -21.09 22.29
N GLY A 91 31.17 -21.14 23.62
CA GLY A 91 32.29 -21.49 24.50
C GLY A 91 33.35 -20.39 24.67
N GLN A 92 33.24 -19.25 23.97
CA GLN A 92 34.14 -18.11 24.17
C GLN A 92 34.06 -17.63 25.63
N GLN A 93 35.22 -17.44 26.26
CA GLN A 93 35.29 -16.97 27.65
C GLN A 93 35.07 -15.47 27.70
N LEU A 94 34.01 -15.05 28.38
CA LEU A 94 33.63 -13.64 28.57
C LEU A 94 33.49 -13.33 30.05
N ARG A 95 33.60 -12.05 30.43
CA ARG A 95 33.35 -11.59 31.79
C ARG A 95 31.87 -11.31 31.99
N ASN A 96 31.45 -11.34 33.25
CA ASN A 96 30.13 -10.87 33.63
C ASN A 96 29.93 -9.41 33.18
N GLY A 97 28.79 -9.13 32.57
CA GLY A 97 28.45 -7.82 32.00
C GLY A 97 28.99 -7.57 30.59
N ASP A 98 29.80 -8.47 30.01
CA ASP A 98 30.22 -8.36 28.61
C ASP A 98 29.00 -8.49 27.68
N LEU A 99 29.11 -7.85 26.50
CA LEU A 99 28.03 -7.73 25.54
C LEU A 99 28.02 -8.89 24.55
N VAL A 100 26.91 -9.62 24.46
CA VAL A 100 26.66 -10.68 23.48
C VAL A 100 25.56 -10.22 22.53
N GLY A 101 25.90 -10.07 21.26
CA GLY A 101 24.94 -9.67 20.23
C GLY A 101 24.22 -10.88 19.65
N ILE A 102 22.90 -10.77 19.53
CA ILE A 102 21.98 -11.79 19.06
C ILE A 102 21.44 -11.38 17.70
N ILE A 103 21.51 -12.27 16.72
CA ILE A 103 20.86 -12.08 15.43
C ILE A 103 19.53 -12.84 15.42
N GLU A 104 18.44 -12.10 15.24
CA GLU A 104 17.07 -12.58 15.18
C GLU A 104 16.57 -12.63 13.74
N SER A 105 15.75 -13.64 13.42
CA SER A 105 15.08 -13.75 12.14
C SER A 105 13.88 -12.81 12.03
N LEU A 106 13.74 -12.14 10.89
CA LEU A 106 12.53 -11.43 10.46
C LEU A 106 11.54 -12.33 9.69
N GLY A 107 11.86 -13.61 9.50
CA GLY A 107 11.16 -14.45 8.53
C GLY A 107 11.84 -14.39 7.15
N PRO A 108 11.31 -15.13 6.16
CA PRO A 108 11.76 -15.04 4.78
C PRO A 108 11.52 -13.63 4.22
N GLY A 109 12.47 -13.13 3.44
CA GLY A 109 12.42 -11.78 2.87
C GLY A 109 13.53 -11.57 1.85
N VAL A 110 13.49 -10.43 1.16
CA VAL A 110 14.58 -10.00 0.28
C VAL A 110 15.53 -9.11 1.09
N PRO A 111 16.79 -9.52 1.32
CA PRO A 111 17.75 -8.69 2.03
C PRO A 111 18.02 -7.39 1.28
N GLN A 112 18.18 -6.29 2.01
CA GLN A 112 18.54 -5.00 1.42
C GLN A 112 19.88 -5.09 0.66
N GLY A 113 19.95 -4.44 -0.50
CA GLY A 113 21.08 -4.47 -1.42
C GLY A 113 21.08 -5.69 -2.35
N THR A 114 19.98 -6.45 -2.43
CA THR A 114 19.81 -7.49 -3.46
C THR A 114 19.67 -6.84 -4.84
N VAL A 115 18.88 -5.76 -4.94
CA VAL A 115 18.84 -4.93 -6.16
C VAL A 115 20.19 -4.23 -6.34
N GLY A 116 20.73 -4.28 -7.56
CA GLY A 116 22.06 -3.76 -7.88
C GLY A 116 23.21 -4.74 -7.67
N ALA A 117 23.00 -5.82 -6.92
CA ALA A 117 23.97 -6.90 -6.83
C ALA A 117 23.96 -7.77 -8.11
N ARG A 118 25.02 -8.58 -8.28
CA ARG A 118 24.97 -9.66 -9.28
C ARG A 118 24.01 -10.74 -8.82
N ALA A 119 23.20 -11.25 -9.75
CA ALA A 119 22.28 -12.35 -9.48
C ALA A 119 23.02 -13.61 -8.99
N THR A 120 24.26 -13.83 -9.45
CA THR A 120 25.12 -14.92 -8.97
C THR A 120 25.46 -14.81 -7.49
N ASP A 121 25.68 -13.59 -7.02
CA ASP A 121 26.14 -13.31 -5.66
C ASP A 121 24.96 -13.41 -4.67
N SER A 122 23.76 -13.05 -5.14
CA SER A 122 22.52 -13.13 -4.35
C SER A 122 21.94 -14.54 -4.28
N LYS A 123 22.35 -15.46 -5.17
CA LYS A 123 21.68 -16.75 -5.37
C LYS A 123 21.66 -17.63 -4.12
N GLN A 124 22.79 -17.71 -3.41
CA GLN A 124 22.88 -18.51 -2.19
C GLN A 124 22.09 -17.88 -1.05
N THR A 125 22.17 -16.56 -0.90
CA THR A 125 21.44 -15.82 0.13
C THR A 125 19.94 -15.98 -0.04
N LEU A 126 19.41 -15.79 -1.25
CA LEU A 126 17.98 -15.94 -1.54
C LEU A 126 17.51 -17.39 -1.42
N ALA A 127 18.33 -18.37 -1.81
CA ALA A 127 18.02 -19.79 -1.57
C ALA A 127 17.91 -20.11 -0.06
N GLY A 128 18.68 -19.43 0.79
CA GLY A 128 18.62 -19.55 2.24
C GLY A 128 17.33 -19.02 2.87
N MET A 129 16.43 -18.40 2.09
CA MET A 129 15.11 -17.94 2.56
C MET A 129 14.07 -19.06 2.63
N ASN A 130 14.39 -20.28 2.17
CA ASN A 130 13.50 -21.45 2.21
C ASN A 130 12.10 -21.22 1.60
N VAL A 131 12.00 -20.30 0.63
CA VAL A 131 10.82 -20.05 -0.19
C VAL A 131 11.21 -20.24 -1.67
N PRO A 132 10.25 -20.46 -2.59
CA PRO A 132 10.55 -20.52 -4.01
C PRO A 132 11.28 -19.25 -4.49
N VAL A 133 12.30 -19.40 -5.34
CA VAL A 133 13.00 -18.26 -5.96
C VAL A 133 12.96 -18.41 -7.47
N THR A 134 12.32 -17.47 -8.16
CA THR A 134 12.16 -17.46 -9.62
C THR A 134 12.98 -16.33 -10.24
N TYR A 135 13.89 -16.66 -11.15
CA TYR A 135 14.68 -15.67 -11.89
C TYR A 135 14.05 -15.43 -13.27
N ARG A 136 13.85 -14.16 -13.64
CA ARG A 136 13.33 -13.76 -14.95
C ARG A 136 14.29 -12.78 -15.60
N ALA A 137 14.62 -13.03 -16.87
CA ALA A 137 15.38 -12.06 -17.64
C ALA A 137 14.50 -10.84 -17.96
N VAL A 138 15.04 -9.63 -17.79
CA VAL A 138 14.40 -8.37 -18.19
C VAL A 138 15.35 -7.57 -19.06
N TYR A 139 14.81 -6.98 -20.13
CA TYR A 139 15.59 -6.20 -21.06
C TYR A 139 16.07 -4.89 -20.42
N THR A 140 17.34 -4.55 -20.63
CA THR A 140 17.95 -3.29 -20.19
C THR A 140 18.64 -2.61 -21.38
N SER A 141 18.69 -1.28 -21.38
CA SER A 141 19.50 -0.51 -22.33
C SER A 141 21.00 -0.53 -21.99
N GLY A 142 21.35 -1.05 -20.79
CA GLY A 142 22.69 -0.92 -20.20
C GLY A 142 22.91 0.43 -19.51
N GLY A 143 21.86 1.22 -19.36
CA GLY A 143 21.87 2.55 -18.78
C GLY A 143 21.87 2.54 -17.25
N SER A 144 21.67 3.72 -16.67
CA SER A 144 21.57 3.88 -15.22
C SER A 144 20.12 3.81 -14.78
N MET A 145 19.88 3.07 -13.70
CA MET A 145 18.61 2.98 -13.00
C MET A 145 18.78 3.57 -11.62
N THR A 146 17.74 4.23 -11.10
CA THR A 146 17.66 4.60 -9.69
C THR A 146 16.65 3.69 -9.02
N ASP A 147 17.05 2.99 -7.96
CA ASP A 147 16.14 2.13 -7.21
C ASP A 147 15.20 2.94 -6.31
N SER A 148 14.29 2.25 -5.63
CA SER A 148 13.33 2.86 -4.69
C SER A 148 13.99 3.51 -3.46
N SER A 149 15.26 3.21 -3.16
CA SER A 149 16.04 3.85 -2.10
C SER A 149 16.69 5.17 -2.54
N GLY A 150 16.63 5.49 -3.84
CA GLY A 150 17.31 6.63 -4.43
C GLY A 150 18.77 6.34 -4.82
N SER A 151 19.18 5.07 -4.82
CA SER A 151 20.53 4.67 -5.22
C SER A 151 20.59 4.48 -6.73
N THR A 152 21.51 5.20 -7.39
CA THR A 152 21.74 5.06 -8.84
C THR A 152 22.80 4.00 -9.15
N MET A 153 22.49 3.13 -10.09
CA MET A 153 23.33 2.00 -10.51
C MET A 153 23.27 1.80 -12.02
N THR A 154 24.40 1.44 -12.63
CA THR A 154 24.43 1.05 -14.05
C THR A 154 23.99 -0.40 -14.18
N LEU A 155 22.93 -0.65 -14.93
CA LEU A 155 22.30 -1.96 -15.01
C LEU A 155 22.87 -2.77 -16.19
N THR A 156 23.91 -3.56 -15.91
CA THR A 156 24.56 -4.45 -16.88
C THR A 156 24.05 -5.90 -16.79
N ASP A 157 24.31 -6.71 -17.82
CA ASP A 157 23.96 -8.14 -17.86
C ASP A 157 24.26 -8.89 -16.55
N GLY A 158 23.27 -9.62 -16.07
CA GLY A 158 23.37 -10.46 -14.87
C GLY A 158 23.22 -9.71 -13.55
N MET A 159 23.01 -8.38 -13.57
CA MET A 159 22.62 -7.63 -12.37
C MET A 159 21.13 -7.81 -12.05
N VAL A 160 20.80 -7.74 -10.76
CA VAL A 160 19.41 -7.72 -10.31
C VAL A 160 18.84 -6.31 -10.51
N ALA A 161 17.85 -6.20 -11.39
CA ALA A 161 17.15 -4.95 -11.69
C ALA A 161 16.04 -4.65 -10.69
N ALA A 162 15.33 -5.69 -10.25
CA ALA A 162 14.23 -5.58 -9.30
C ALA A 162 13.97 -6.93 -8.63
N THR A 163 13.26 -6.91 -7.50
CA THR A 163 12.74 -8.11 -6.85
C THR A 163 11.28 -7.91 -6.48
N TYR A 164 10.55 -9.02 -6.37
CA TYR A 164 9.25 -9.08 -5.71
C TYR A 164 9.27 -10.21 -4.67
N PRO A 165 9.01 -9.94 -3.37
CA PRO A 165 8.86 -8.64 -2.74
C PRO A 165 10.03 -7.68 -3.01
N ALA A 166 9.82 -6.37 -2.82
CA ALA A 166 10.84 -5.37 -3.08
C ALA A 166 12.09 -5.57 -2.18
N ASP A 167 13.20 -4.98 -2.58
CA ASP A 167 14.45 -5.01 -1.81
C ASP A 167 14.22 -4.54 -0.37
N GLY A 168 14.67 -5.33 0.61
CA GLY A 168 14.43 -5.05 2.03
C GLY A 168 13.02 -5.37 2.53
N GLN A 169 12.16 -6.06 1.77
CA GLN A 169 10.79 -6.40 2.17
C GLN A 169 10.61 -7.88 2.57
N PRO A 170 9.64 -8.19 3.45
CA PRO A 170 9.33 -9.56 3.84
C PRO A 170 8.58 -10.30 2.72
N VAL A 171 8.71 -11.63 2.71
CA VAL A 171 7.85 -12.51 1.91
C VAL A 171 6.57 -12.80 2.68
N THR A 172 5.47 -12.21 2.23
CA THR A 172 4.13 -12.40 2.82
C THR A 172 3.43 -13.64 2.25
N ASP A 173 3.59 -13.90 0.94
CA ASP A 173 3.15 -15.14 0.29
C ASP A 173 4.32 -16.11 0.11
N THR A 174 4.50 -17.01 1.05
CA THR A 174 5.56 -18.03 1.01
C THR A 174 5.39 -19.06 -0.12
N GLY A 175 4.19 -19.18 -0.69
CA GLY A 175 3.91 -20.06 -1.84
C GLY A 175 4.38 -19.46 -3.15
N ALA A 176 4.17 -18.15 -3.34
CA ALA A 176 4.72 -17.39 -4.48
C ALA A 176 6.25 -17.19 -4.35
N GLY A 177 6.72 -16.94 -3.13
CA GLY A 177 8.15 -16.76 -2.82
C GLY A 177 8.73 -15.46 -3.38
N ILE A 178 9.96 -15.52 -3.88
CA ILE A 178 10.73 -14.38 -4.37
C ILE A 178 10.88 -14.48 -5.89
N THR A 179 10.51 -13.42 -6.60
CA THR A 179 10.86 -13.23 -8.02
C THR A 179 12.00 -12.24 -8.14
N VAL A 180 13.00 -12.57 -8.97
CA VAL A 180 14.19 -11.75 -9.22
C VAL A 180 14.24 -11.41 -10.70
N ALA A 181 14.18 -10.12 -11.02
CA ALA A 181 14.39 -9.61 -12.37
C ALA A 181 15.89 -9.43 -12.61
N VAL A 182 16.43 -10.15 -13.58
CA VAL A 182 17.86 -10.14 -13.94
C VAL A 182 18.03 -9.44 -15.28
N ALA A 183 18.82 -8.39 -15.29
CA ALA A 183 19.08 -7.58 -16.47
C ALA A 183 19.78 -8.37 -17.59
N THR A 184 19.36 -8.15 -18.82
CA THR A 184 20.00 -8.63 -20.03
C THR A 184 19.91 -7.59 -21.15
N THR A 185 20.99 -7.40 -21.89
CA THR A 185 21.05 -6.62 -23.13
C THR A 185 20.79 -7.48 -24.37
N ASP A 186 20.70 -8.81 -24.20
CA ASP A 186 20.35 -9.73 -25.28
C ASP A 186 18.87 -9.60 -25.68
N GLY A 187 18.62 -9.54 -26.99
CA GLY A 187 17.29 -9.41 -27.59
C GLY A 187 16.85 -7.97 -27.84
N SER A 188 15.53 -7.80 -28.01
CA SER A 188 14.86 -6.51 -28.16
C SER A 188 13.69 -6.43 -27.17
N GLY A 189 13.54 -5.27 -26.55
CA GLY A 189 12.49 -5.04 -25.56
C GLY A 189 12.34 -3.57 -25.21
N ILE A 190 11.52 -3.32 -24.21
CA ILE A 190 11.38 -2.02 -23.56
C ILE A 190 12.32 -2.02 -22.35
N PRO A 191 13.40 -1.23 -22.34
CA PRO A 191 14.37 -1.19 -21.24
C PRO A 191 13.75 -0.93 -19.87
N VAL A 192 14.10 -1.76 -18.88
CA VAL A 192 13.64 -1.61 -17.48
C VAL A 192 14.23 -0.36 -16.81
N ASP A 193 15.43 0.03 -17.23
CA ASP A 193 16.18 1.18 -16.74
C ASP A 193 15.63 2.54 -17.21
N TYR A 194 14.55 2.57 -18.01
CA TYR A 194 13.82 3.79 -18.29
C TYR A 194 12.98 4.30 -17.11
N TYR A 195 12.67 3.45 -16.12
CA TYR A 195 11.97 3.90 -14.92
C TYR A 195 12.72 5.05 -14.24
N GLY A 196 11.99 6.13 -13.94
CA GLY A 196 12.55 7.33 -13.32
C GLY A 196 13.36 8.23 -14.26
N GLN A 197 13.42 7.92 -15.56
CA GLN A 197 14.07 8.79 -16.55
C GLN A 197 13.13 9.87 -17.09
N ASP A 198 13.73 10.83 -17.79
CA ASP A 198 13.05 11.89 -18.51
C ASP A 198 12.24 11.32 -19.69
N PRO A 199 10.94 11.62 -19.79
CA PRO A 199 10.07 11.07 -20.82
C PRO A 199 10.48 11.39 -22.26
N ASP A 200 10.89 12.63 -22.56
CA ASP A 200 11.33 13.05 -23.91
C ASP A 200 12.58 12.25 -24.34
N THR A 201 13.51 12.07 -23.42
CA THR A 201 14.74 11.29 -23.64
C THR A 201 14.41 9.82 -23.94
N VAL A 202 13.46 9.23 -23.21
CA VAL A 202 13.02 7.84 -23.40
C VAL A 202 12.27 7.66 -24.71
N GLU A 203 11.38 8.59 -25.05
CA GLU A 203 10.67 8.60 -26.34
C GLU A 203 11.67 8.61 -27.50
N ALA A 204 12.64 9.54 -27.48
CA ALA A 204 13.63 9.64 -28.55
C ALA A 204 14.46 8.35 -28.72
N ASP A 205 14.84 7.67 -27.63
CA ASP A 205 15.55 6.38 -27.71
C ASP A 205 14.64 5.27 -28.26
N LEU A 206 13.38 5.18 -27.81
CA LEU A 206 12.40 4.21 -28.32
C LEU A 206 12.11 4.41 -29.81
N GLU A 207 11.88 5.63 -30.26
CA GLU A 207 11.67 5.94 -31.68
C GLU A 207 12.91 5.59 -32.52
N SER A 208 14.12 5.85 -32.00
CA SER A 208 15.37 5.46 -32.68
C SER A 208 15.51 3.95 -32.86
N ARG A 209 14.88 3.17 -31.97
CA ARG A 209 14.79 1.70 -32.01
C ARG A 209 13.63 1.19 -32.86
N GLY A 210 12.84 2.09 -33.45
CA GLY A 210 11.75 1.77 -34.36
C GLY A 210 10.42 1.50 -33.68
N TYR A 211 10.22 1.93 -32.44
CA TYR A 211 8.90 1.90 -31.78
C TYR A 211 8.08 3.15 -32.15
N THR A 212 6.76 3.06 -32.02
CA THR A 212 5.88 4.23 -31.99
C THR A 212 5.51 4.51 -30.54
N VAL A 213 5.57 5.77 -30.12
CA VAL A 213 5.36 6.13 -28.71
C VAL A 213 4.07 6.94 -28.56
N ALA A 214 3.28 6.58 -27.55
CA ALA A 214 2.16 7.35 -27.03
C ALA A 214 2.42 7.65 -25.54
N TRP A 215 1.75 8.65 -25.00
CA TRP A 215 1.97 9.11 -23.62
C TRP A 215 0.67 9.15 -22.86
N GLU A 216 0.67 8.62 -21.64
CA GLU A 216 -0.47 8.67 -20.75
C GLU A 216 -0.04 9.04 -19.32
N PRO A 217 -0.81 9.89 -18.62
CA PRO A 217 -0.49 10.28 -17.26
C PRO A 217 -0.71 9.12 -16.27
N ARG A 218 0.10 9.07 -15.21
CA ARG A 218 -0.12 8.23 -14.02
C ARG A 218 0.17 9.02 -12.77
N PHE A 219 -0.72 8.98 -11.79
CA PHE A 219 -0.41 9.55 -10.49
C PHE A 219 0.78 8.83 -9.87
N ALA A 220 1.77 9.60 -9.42
CA ALA A 220 3.05 9.06 -9.01
C ALA A 220 3.53 9.66 -7.70
N THR A 221 4.57 9.03 -7.14
CA THR A 221 5.26 9.56 -5.96
C THR A 221 5.91 10.91 -6.29
N LYS A 222 6.14 11.72 -5.27
CA LYS A 222 6.79 13.03 -5.39
C LYS A 222 8.14 12.97 -6.11
N ALA A 223 8.88 11.88 -5.95
CA ALA A 223 10.18 11.68 -6.60
C ALA A 223 10.08 11.41 -8.11
N ASN A 224 8.90 11.02 -8.59
CA ASN A 224 8.64 10.52 -9.94
C ASN A 224 7.74 11.44 -10.78
N ILE A 225 7.36 12.60 -10.25
CA ILE A 225 6.62 13.61 -11.04
C ILE A 225 7.48 14.05 -12.23
N GLY A 226 6.89 14.04 -13.41
CA GLY A 226 7.53 14.36 -14.70
C GLY A 226 8.49 13.29 -15.22
N LYS A 227 8.50 12.08 -14.63
CA LYS A 227 9.39 10.97 -15.03
C LYS A 227 8.60 9.77 -15.51
N ILE A 228 9.24 8.88 -16.24
CA ILE A 228 8.65 7.60 -16.62
C ILE A 228 8.41 6.74 -15.37
N VAL A 229 7.17 6.26 -15.22
CA VAL A 229 6.75 5.39 -14.10
C VAL A 229 6.29 4.01 -14.58
N GLY A 230 6.15 3.82 -15.89
CA GLY A 230 5.81 2.53 -16.48
C GLY A 230 5.66 2.63 -18.00
N SER A 231 5.28 1.52 -18.61
CA SER A 231 4.88 1.47 -20.01
C SER A 231 3.95 0.29 -20.29
N ASP A 232 3.29 0.30 -21.45
CA ASP A 232 2.68 -0.87 -22.07
C ASP A 232 3.20 -1.03 -23.51
N PRO A 233 3.88 -2.13 -23.90
CA PRO A 233 4.29 -3.27 -23.06
C PRO A 233 5.15 -2.86 -21.85
N ALA A 234 5.06 -3.65 -20.77
CA ALA A 234 5.74 -3.34 -19.51
C ALA A 234 7.25 -3.14 -19.66
N LEU A 235 7.80 -2.21 -18.88
CA LEU A 235 9.25 -2.01 -18.74
C LEU A 235 9.95 -3.34 -18.41
N GLY A 236 11.07 -3.61 -19.07
CA GLY A 236 11.82 -4.85 -18.99
C GLY A 236 11.28 -6.00 -19.83
N SER A 237 10.10 -5.87 -20.45
CA SER A 237 9.53 -6.91 -21.30
C SER A 237 10.18 -6.94 -22.69
N ALA A 238 10.14 -8.12 -23.32
CA ALA A 238 10.52 -8.27 -24.73
C ALA A 238 9.44 -7.65 -25.63
N ALA A 239 9.88 -6.96 -26.67
CA ALA A 239 9.02 -6.25 -27.62
C ALA A 239 9.72 -6.25 -28.99
N ALA A 240 8.93 -6.40 -30.05
CA ALA A 240 9.43 -6.35 -31.42
C ALA A 240 9.46 -4.91 -31.93
N ALA A 241 10.42 -4.58 -32.80
CA ALA A 241 10.40 -3.29 -33.50
C ALA A 241 9.07 -3.08 -34.24
N GLY A 242 8.60 -1.83 -34.30
CA GLY A 242 7.29 -1.48 -34.84
C GLY A 242 6.12 -1.67 -33.87
N THR A 243 6.36 -2.14 -32.64
CA THR A 243 5.34 -2.17 -31.58
C THR A 243 5.00 -0.74 -31.14
N SER A 244 3.72 -0.47 -30.90
CA SER A 244 3.28 0.75 -30.23
C SER A 244 3.53 0.62 -28.74
N VAL A 245 4.15 1.62 -28.14
CA VAL A 245 4.48 1.68 -26.71
C VAL A 245 3.76 2.87 -26.11
N THR A 246 2.92 2.63 -25.12
CA THR A 246 2.40 3.70 -24.26
C THR A 246 3.37 3.91 -23.12
N LEU A 247 3.98 5.09 -23.02
CA LEU A 247 4.78 5.52 -21.89
C LEU A 247 3.89 6.17 -20.84
N TYR A 248 4.00 5.68 -19.61
CA TYR A 248 3.34 6.29 -18.48
C TYR A 248 4.28 7.26 -17.78
N TYR A 249 3.88 8.52 -17.65
CA TYR A 249 4.66 9.55 -16.96
C TYR A 249 3.96 10.01 -15.68
N GLY A 250 4.77 10.30 -14.66
CA GLY A 250 4.29 10.66 -13.34
C GLY A 250 3.66 12.05 -13.30
N VAL A 251 2.43 12.14 -12.79
CA VAL A 251 1.70 13.38 -12.54
C VAL A 251 1.28 13.47 -11.07
N ASP A 252 0.98 14.69 -10.63
CA ASP A 252 0.48 15.00 -9.29
C ASP A 252 -0.93 15.60 -9.36
N SER A 253 -1.46 16.04 -8.23
CA SER A 253 -2.80 16.66 -8.13
C SER A 253 -3.06 17.83 -9.08
N ASN A 254 -2.04 18.48 -9.63
CA ASN A 254 -2.23 19.65 -10.52
C ASN A 254 -2.99 19.30 -11.80
N ILE A 255 -2.93 18.03 -12.26
CA ILE A 255 -3.67 17.62 -13.46
C ILE A 255 -5.17 17.49 -13.21
N VAL A 256 -5.62 17.35 -11.95
CA VAL A 256 -7.03 17.10 -11.62
C VAL A 256 -7.93 18.24 -12.08
N GLY A 257 -7.47 19.49 -12.00
CA GLY A 257 -8.21 20.63 -12.53
C GLY A 257 -8.39 20.57 -14.06
N ALA A 258 -7.36 20.12 -14.80
CA ALA A 258 -7.45 19.95 -16.24
C ALA A 258 -8.40 18.79 -16.62
N MET A 259 -8.35 17.68 -15.86
CA MET A 259 -9.30 16.56 -16.01
C MET A 259 -10.73 17.03 -15.78
N HIS A 260 -10.92 17.92 -14.80
CA HIS A 260 -12.21 18.57 -14.53
C HIS A 260 -12.66 19.50 -15.68
N ASP A 261 -11.78 20.33 -16.24
CA ASP A 261 -12.14 21.22 -17.35
C ASP A 261 -12.53 20.41 -18.61
N GLU A 262 -11.80 19.33 -18.88
CA GLU A 262 -12.11 18.41 -19.97
C GLU A 262 -13.46 17.70 -19.76
N ALA A 263 -13.72 17.28 -18.52
CA ALA A 263 -15.00 16.73 -18.10
C ALA A 263 -16.19 17.65 -18.39
N LEU A 264 -16.06 18.94 -18.06
CA LEU A 264 -17.09 19.94 -18.32
C LEU A 264 -17.28 20.20 -19.82
N ALA A 265 -16.18 20.27 -20.58
CA ALA A 265 -16.23 20.56 -22.00
C ALA A 265 -16.96 19.49 -22.82
N LEU A 266 -16.98 18.24 -22.34
CA LEU A 266 -17.51 17.09 -23.07
C LEU A 266 -19.00 16.82 -22.78
N SER A 267 -19.66 17.66 -21.97
CA SER A 267 -21.11 17.61 -21.73
C SER A 267 -21.65 16.21 -21.38
N GLY A 268 -20.87 15.45 -20.59
CA GLY A 268 -21.23 14.11 -20.12
C GLY A 268 -20.79 12.94 -21.01
N ASP A 269 -19.82 13.12 -21.91
CA ASP A 269 -19.22 12.01 -22.65
C ASP A 269 -18.25 11.18 -21.79
N SER A 270 -18.11 9.91 -22.16
CA SER A 270 -17.32 8.81 -21.57
C SER A 270 -15.80 9.06 -21.46
N SER A 271 -15.29 10.17 -21.96
CA SER A 271 -13.88 10.60 -21.88
C SER A 271 -13.43 11.03 -20.48
N LEU A 272 -14.37 11.44 -19.62
CA LEU A 272 -14.13 11.67 -18.18
C LEU A 272 -13.49 10.47 -17.48
N LEU A 273 -13.79 9.27 -18.00
CA LEU A 273 -13.43 7.99 -17.42
C LEU A 273 -12.03 7.54 -17.87
N SER A 274 -11.55 8.03 -19.02
CA SER A 274 -10.22 7.70 -19.53
C SER A 274 -9.10 8.43 -18.80
N ASP A 275 -9.28 9.67 -18.35
CA ASP A 275 -8.18 10.36 -17.66
C ASP A 275 -7.99 9.84 -16.23
N LEU A 276 -9.07 9.45 -15.57
CA LEU A 276 -9.02 8.87 -14.23
C LEU A 276 -8.38 7.50 -14.19
N THR A 277 -8.19 6.87 -15.35
CA THR A 277 -7.37 5.69 -15.40
C THR A 277 -5.95 5.97 -14.94
N ALA A 278 -5.47 7.22 -14.93
CA ALA A 278 -4.22 7.64 -14.27
C ALA A 278 -4.06 7.16 -12.81
N ALA A 279 -5.17 6.83 -12.13
CA ALA A 279 -5.20 6.23 -10.79
C ALA A 279 -4.94 4.70 -10.76
N ALA A 280 -4.81 4.02 -11.89
CA ALA A 280 -4.54 2.58 -11.89
C ALA A 280 -3.20 2.27 -11.20
N GLY A 281 -3.20 1.19 -10.42
CA GLY A 281 -2.10 0.83 -9.56
C GLY A 281 -2.49 -0.20 -8.51
N LEU A 282 -1.48 -0.68 -7.78
CA LEU A 282 -1.64 -1.55 -6.62
C LEU A 282 -1.48 -0.72 -5.34
N TYR A 283 -2.49 -0.74 -4.49
CA TYR A 283 -2.54 0.02 -3.24
C TYR A 283 -2.67 -0.96 -2.08
N CYS A 284 -1.69 -1.01 -1.19
CA CYS A 284 -1.70 -1.90 -0.03
C CYS A 284 -1.58 -1.07 1.25
N LYS A 285 -1.98 -1.66 2.38
CA LYS A 285 -1.60 -1.13 3.70
C LYS A 285 -0.07 -1.19 3.87
N ALA A 286 0.45 -0.41 4.82
CA ALA A 286 1.89 -0.31 5.05
C ALA A 286 2.58 -1.65 5.39
N ASP A 287 1.83 -2.62 5.91
CA ASP A 287 2.31 -3.98 6.20
C ASP A 287 2.19 -4.95 5.01
N GLY A 288 1.75 -4.45 3.85
CA GLY A 288 1.54 -5.23 2.62
C GLY A 288 0.24 -6.04 2.61
N SER A 289 -0.64 -5.87 3.60
CA SER A 289 -1.96 -6.50 3.66
C SER A 289 -3.03 -5.68 2.92
N ASP A 290 -4.21 -6.29 2.74
CA ASP A 290 -5.44 -5.66 2.22
C ASP A 290 -5.23 -4.84 0.94
N CYS A 291 -4.52 -5.43 -0.02
CA CYS A 291 -4.23 -4.76 -1.27
C CYS A 291 -5.49 -4.61 -2.16
N ILE A 292 -5.62 -3.45 -2.79
CA ILE A 292 -6.61 -3.09 -3.80
C ILE A 292 -5.87 -2.81 -5.10
N THR A 293 -6.25 -3.50 -6.16
CA THR A 293 -5.75 -3.19 -7.50
C THR A 293 -6.80 -2.36 -8.23
N LEU A 294 -6.42 -1.17 -8.66
CA LEU A 294 -7.16 -0.40 -9.64
C LEU A 294 -6.54 -0.70 -11.01
N SER A 295 -7.33 -1.21 -11.95
CA SER A 295 -6.88 -1.63 -13.27
C SER A 295 -7.65 -0.91 -14.36
N GLU A 296 -7.05 -0.81 -15.53
CA GLU A 296 -7.72 -0.33 -16.72
C GLU A 296 -8.41 -1.47 -17.44
N ASP A 297 -9.64 -1.24 -17.86
CA ASP A 297 -10.37 -2.08 -18.80
C ASP A 297 -10.65 -1.29 -20.07
N CYS A 298 -9.87 -1.54 -21.11
CA CYS A 298 -9.95 -0.82 -22.37
C CYS A 298 -10.83 -1.57 -23.38
N GLY A 299 -12.01 -1.01 -23.62
CA GLY A 299 -12.87 -1.41 -24.72
C GLY A 299 -12.43 -0.84 -26.07
N GLN A 300 -13.25 -1.01 -27.10
CA GLN A 300 -12.93 -0.47 -28.44
C GLN A 300 -13.00 1.07 -28.54
N ARG A 301 -13.59 1.75 -27.54
CA ARG A 301 -13.95 3.16 -27.64
C ARG A 301 -13.49 4.03 -26.47
N SER A 302 -13.25 3.44 -25.30
CA SER A 302 -12.75 4.11 -24.11
C SER A 302 -12.09 3.09 -23.19
N CYS A 303 -11.20 3.59 -22.33
CA CYS A 303 -10.69 2.86 -21.17
C CYS A 303 -11.45 3.31 -19.93
N VAL A 304 -11.69 2.36 -19.03
CA VAL A 304 -12.38 2.61 -17.76
C VAL A 304 -11.56 2.06 -16.61
N LEU A 305 -11.74 2.61 -15.41
CA LEU A 305 -11.06 2.15 -14.22
C LEU A 305 -11.92 1.10 -13.49
N VAL A 306 -11.36 -0.04 -13.11
CA VAL A 306 -12.02 -1.11 -12.35
C VAL A 306 -11.23 -1.42 -11.08
N SER A 307 -11.91 -1.91 -10.05
CA SER A 307 -11.28 -2.27 -8.77
C SER A 307 -11.35 -3.78 -8.52
N SER A 308 -10.29 -4.35 -7.94
CA SER A 308 -10.25 -5.76 -7.52
C SER A 308 -11.30 -6.13 -6.47
N GLN A 309 -11.88 -5.15 -5.78
CA GLN A 309 -12.97 -5.34 -4.82
C GLN A 309 -14.35 -5.45 -5.49
N THR A 310 -14.44 -5.20 -6.80
CA THR A 310 -15.70 -5.36 -7.53
C THR A 310 -15.92 -6.84 -7.84
N GLY A 311 -17.03 -7.40 -7.38
CA GLY A 311 -17.40 -8.79 -7.68
C GLY A 311 -17.72 -9.00 -9.17
N SER A 312 -17.75 -10.26 -9.61
CA SER A 312 -18.09 -10.62 -10.99
C SER A 312 -19.56 -10.27 -11.30
N ALA A 313 -19.76 -9.15 -12.00
CA ALA A 313 -21.05 -8.62 -12.46
C ALA A 313 -22.04 -8.22 -11.37
N ASP A 314 -22.15 -6.89 -11.15
CA ASP A 314 -23.34 -6.31 -10.56
C ASP A 314 -24.48 -6.19 -11.59
N VAL A 315 -25.71 -5.91 -11.15
CA VAL A 315 -27.03 -6.04 -11.85
C VAL A 315 -27.19 -5.29 -13.21
N SER A 316 -26.11 -4.74 -13.77
CA SER A 316 -26.02 -4.15 -15.12
C SER A 316 -24.83 -4.66 -15.97
N GLY A 317 -23.95 -5.51 -15.42
CA GLY A 317 -22.75 -5.98 -16.08
C GLY A 317 -21.57 -5.00 -16.07
N MET A 318 -21.65 -3.88 -15.34
CA MET A 318 -20.58 -2.88 -15.25
C MET A 318 -19.85 -2.96 -13.89
N THR A 319 -18.56 -3.30 -13.91
CA THR A 319 -17.64 -3.33 -12.75
C THR A 319 -16.77 -2.07 -12.63
N GLU A 320 -17.15 -1.02 -13.36
CA GLU A 320 -16.42 0.22 -13.51
C GLU A 320 -16.59 1.16 -12.31
N LEU A 321 -15.50 1.86 -11.98
CA LEU A 321 -15.43 2.97 -11.06
C LEU A 321 -15.70 4.27 -11.80
N PHE A 322 -16.61 5.05 -11.23
CA PHE A 322 -17.01 6.35 -11.73
C PHE A 322 -16.59 7.43 -10.76
N PRO A 323 -16.10 8.58 -11.25
CA PRO A 323 -16.04 9.82 -10.49
C PRO A 323 -17.46 10.36 -10.32
N CYS A 324 -18.28 9.70 -9.51
CA CYS A 324 -19.69 10.04 -9.52
C CYS A 324 -20.05 11.18 -8.57
N PHE A 325 -20.30 12.29 -9.23
CA PHE A 325 -21.10 13.46 -8.92
C PHE A 325 -22.24 13.41 -7.85
N PHE A 326 -22.86 12.29 -7.45
CA PHE A 326 -24.04 12.30 -6.54
C PHE A 326 -23.65 12.38 -5.06
N ALA A 327 -22.53 11.78 -4.69
CA ALA A 327 -21.97 11.91 -3.35
C ALA A 327 -21.27 13.26 -3.13
N GLN A 328 -20.84 13.86 -4.24
CA GLN A 328 -20.25 15.22 -4.36
C GLN A 328 -21.33 16.29 -4.64
N GLY A 329 -22.57 15.81 -4.77
CA GLY A 329 -23.83 16.40 -5.21
C GLY A 329 -23.86 17.52 -6.23
N THR A 330 -23.32 17.28 -7.43
CA THR A 330 -23.36 18.25 -8.55
C THR A 330 -23.55 17.62 -9.94
N CYS A 331 -24.05 16.38 -10.04
CA CYS A 331 -24.17 15.65 -11.34
C CYS A 331 -25.18 16.21 -12.30
N MET A 332 -26.12 16.99 -11.80
CA MET A 332 -27.16 17.54 -12.64
C MET A 332 -26.64 18.85 -13.23
N TYR A 333 -25.59 18.76 -14.04
CA TYR A 333 -25.33 19.79 -15.03
C TYR A 333 -26.47 19.73 -16.05
N ASN A 334 -27.45 20.61 -15.87
CA ASN A 334 -28.32 21.01 -16.96
C ASN A 334 -27.76 22.34 -17.51
N PRO A 335 -27.16 22.33 -18.72
CA PRO A 335 -26.58 23.53 -19.33
C PRO A 335 -27.57 24.70 -19.47
N ASP A 336 -28.87 24.44 -19.42
CA ASP A 336 -29.93 25.43 -19.64
C ASP A 336 -30.47 26.05 -18.34
N THR A 337 -30.09 25.55 -17.16
CA THR A 337 -30.55 26.11 -15.88
C THR A 337 -29.36 26.53 -15.03
N THR A 338 -29.22 27.84 -14.85
CA THR A 338 -28.26 28.54 -13.97
C THR A 338 -28.41 28.20 -12.48
N THR A 339 -29.18 27.18 -12.11
CA THR A 339 -29.29 26.67 -10.75
C THR A 339 -28.28 25.55 -10.58
N SER A 340 -27.10 25.93 -10.09
CA SER A 340 -26.19 25.07 -9.35
C SER A 340 -26.98 24.21 -8.37
N LEU A 341 -27.14 22.92 -8.67
CA LEU A 341 -27.52 21.97 -7.65
C LEU A 341 -26.25 21.70 -6.87
N GLY A 342 -26.01 22.56 -5.88
CA GLY A 342 -25.13 22.27 -4.77
C GLY A 342 -25.80 21.32 -3.78
N THR A 343 -25.01 20.73 -2.89
CA THR A 343 -25.50 19.98 -1.72
C THR A 343 -25.80 20.93 -0.56
N ASP A 344 -26.37 20.42 0.54
CA ASP A 344 -26.50 21.20 1.78
C ASP A 344 -25.13 21.59 2.34
N ARG A 345 -24.05 20.90 1.91
CA ARG A 345 -22.65 21.15 2.31
C ARG A 345 -21.82 21.97 1.31
N ALA A 346 -22.21 22.03 0.04
CA ALA A 346 -21.51 22.77 -1.02
C ALA A 346 -22.54 23.47 -1.92
N PRO A 347 -22.92 24.74 -1.62
CA PRO A 347 -24.00 25.44 -2.31
C PRO A 347 -23.69 25.72 -3.79
N HIS A 348 -22.41 25.74 -4.17
CA HIS A 348 -21.93 25.69 -5.54
C HIS A 348 -20.94 24.54 -5.73
N TRP A 349 -20.84 24.04 -6.97
CA TRP A 349 -19.94 22.92 -7.27
C TRP A 349 -18.47 23.27 -7.08
N GLU A 350 -18.11 24.55 -7.25
CA GLU A 350 -16.78 25.10 -6.97
C GLU A 350 -16.41 25.01 -5.48
N ASP A 351 -17.40 24.87 -4.59
CA ASP A 351 -17.23 24.66 -3.15
C ASP A 351 -17.09 23.16 -2.79
N SER A 352 -17.13 22.26 -3.77
CA SER A 352 -16.98 20.82 -3.54
C SER A 352 -15.58 20.52 -2.98
N PRO A 353 -15.43 19.65 -1.97
CA PRO A 353 -14.12 19.28 -1.47
C PRO A 353 -13.33 18.37 -2.43
N LEU A 354 -13.91 17.92 -3.55
CA LEU A 354 -13.37 16.81 -4.35
C LEU A 354 -13.09 17.28 -5.79
N LEU A 355 -13.45 16.47 -6.80
CA LEU A 355 -13.06 16.65 -8.21
C LEU A 355 -13.39 18.04 -8.76
N PHE A 356 -14.48 18.63 -8.28
CA PHE A 356 -15.04 19.90 -8.71
C PHE A 356 -14.49 21.12 -7.95
N GLY A 357 -13.75 20.89 -6.87
CA GLY A 357 -13.06 21.94 -6.13
C GLY A 357 -11.56 21.99 -6.41
N ASN A 358 -10.86 22.75 -5.57
CA ASN A 358 -9.44 23.02 -5.73
C ASN A 358 -8.54 22.16 -4.84
N THR A 359 -9.05 21.08 -4.26
CA THR A 359 -8.28 20.21 -3.37
C THR A 359 -7.40 19.23 -4.15
N GLY A 360 -7.71 18.97 -5.42
CA GLY A 360 -7.02 17.96 -6.22
C GLY A 360 -7.29 16.53 -5.77
N THR A 361 -8.33 16.29 -4.97
CA THR A 361 -8.82 14.95 -4.60
C THR A 361 -10.08 14.61 -5.38
N PHE A 362 -10.39 13.32 -5.53
CA PHE A 362 -11.63 12.89 -6.18
C PHE A 362 -12.09 11.54 -5.64
N GLU A 363 -13.39 11.25 -5.73
CA GLU A 363 -13.90 9.93 -5.38
C GLU A 363 -13.93 8.98 -6.57
N LEU A 364 -13.91 7.70 -6.26
CA LEU A 364 -14.15 6.59 -7.16
C LEU A 364 -15.17 5.66 -6.52
N THR A 365 -16.32 5.48 -7.17
CA THR A 365 -17.41 4.63 -6.69
C THR A 365 -18.00 3.79 -7.82
N THR A 366 -18.61 2.65 -7.51
CA THR A 366 -19.29 1.84 -8.53
C THR A 366 -20.49 2.56 -9.14
N TRP A 367 -20.85 2.20 -10.38
CA TRP A 367 -22.10 2.65 -11.00
C TRP A 367 -23.35 2.26 -10.21
N ARG A 368 -23.34 1.08 -9.56
CA ARG A 368 -24.48 0.61 -8.77
C ARG A 368 -24.80 1.58 -7.65
N GLN A 369 -23.79 1.96 -6.89
CA GLN A 369 -23.92 2.85 -5.74
C GLN A 369 -24.62 4.17 -6.10
N VAL A 370 -24.42 4.59 -7.34
CA VAL A 370 -24.96 5.83 -7.90
C VAL A 370 -26.40 5.67 -8.39
N THR A 371 -26.69 4.57 -9.08
CA THR A 371 -27.94 4.44 -9.87
C THR A 371 -29.01 3.58 -9.22
N ASN A 372 -28.65 2.81 -8.19
CA ASN A 372 -29.56 1.87 -7.56
C ASN A 372 -29.89 2.34 -6.15
N GLY A 373 -31.16 2.69 -5.95
CA GLY A 373 -31.73 2.96 -4.65
C GLY A 373 -32.69 1.83 -4.22
N TYR A 374 -33.13 1.92 -2.99
CA TYR A 374 -34.20 1.12 -2.42
C TYR A 374 -35.30 2.07 -1.96
N CYS A 375 -36.53 1.71 -2.33
CA CYS A 375 -37.73 2.44 -1.89
C CYS A 375 -38.60 1.49 -1.08
N GLY A 376 -38.94 1.88 0.14
CA GLY A 376 -39.64 1.03 1.10
C GLY A 376 -39.82 1.72 2.45
N THR A 377 -40.61 1.09 3.31
CA THR A 377 -40.64 1.39 4.74
C THR A 377 -39.92 0.27 5.49
N ASP A 378 -39.52 0.50 6.75
CA ASP A 378 -38.71 -0.43 7.55
C ASP A 378 -39.14 -1.91 7.40
N GLY A 379 -38.30 -2.70 6.72
CA GLY A 379 -38.47 -4.14 6.54
C GLY A 379 -39.06 -4.63 5.21
N ASP A 380 -39.53 -3.75 4.31
CA ASP A 380 -40.08 -4.13 2.99
C ASP A 380 -39.51 -3.24 1.86
N TRP A 381 -38.19 -3.29 1.70
CA TRP A 381 -37.46 -2.49 0.72
C TRP A 381 -37.46 -3.15 -0.66
N LYS A 382 -37.91 -2.41 -1.67
CA LYS A 382 -37.89 -2.86 -3.06
C LYS A 382 -36.73 -2.21 -3.79
N TYR A 383 -35.94 -3.05 -4.45
CA TYR A 383 -34.89 -2.61 -5.36
C TYR A 383 -35.49 -1.69 -6.43
N TRP A 384 -34.91 -0.51 -6.57
CA TRP A 384 -35.36 0.51 -7.48
C TRP A 384 -34.19 1.03 -8.32
N LYS A 385 -34.25 0.77 -9.63
CA LYS A 385 -33.30 1.32 -10.59
C LYS A 385 -33.74 2.74 -10.97
N ARG A 386 -32.91 3.73 -10.67
CA ARG A 386 -33.06 5.12 -11.11
C ARG A 386 -32.56 5.31 -12.56
N GLU A 387 -32.64 4.29 -13.41
CA GLU A 387 -32.18 4.34 -14.82
C GLU A 387 -33.17 5.10 -15.75
N THR A 388 -34.26 5.67 -15.23
CA THR A 388 -35.30 6.35 -16.04
C THR A 388 -35.10 7.86 -16.24
N MET A 389 -33.93 8.42 -15.91
CA MET A 389 -33.67 9.86 -16.08
C MET A 389 -33.03 10.26 -17.42
N SER A 390 -32.71 9.31 -18.29
CA SER A 390 -32.13 9.61 -19.62
C SER A 390 -33.02 9.04 -20.73
N GLY A 391 -34.08 9.78 -21.10
CA GLY A 391 -34.71 9.64 -22.42
C GLY A 391 -36.16 9.15 -22.50
N GLY A 392 -37.00 9.32 -21.49
CA GLY A 392 -38.44 9.03 -21.59
C GLY A 392 -39.30 9.81 -20.60
N ASN A 393 -40.53 10.13 -20.98
CA ASN A 393 -41.51 10.96 -20.25
C ASN A 393 -42.03 10.36 -18.91
N SER A 394 -41.21 9.67 -18.12
CA SER A 394 -41.67 8.95 -16.92
C SER A 394 -40.55 8.82 -15.89
N MET A 395 -40.23 9.91 -15.18
CA MET A 395 -39.37 9.84 -14.00
C MET A 395 -40.10 9.06 -12.90
N GLN A 396 -39.44 8.10 -12.28
CA GLN A 396 -39.97 7.41 -11.09
C GLN A 396 -39.39 8.04 -9.83
N VAL A 397 -40.16 8.10 -8.75
CA VAL A 397 -39.76 8.69 -7.46
C VAL A 397 -40.21 7.81 -6.30
N CYS A 398 -39.50 7.88 -5.17
CA CYS A 398 -39.93 7.25 -3.92
C CYS A 398 -40.79 8.22 -3.11
N VAL A 399 -42.03 7.83 -2.78
CA VAL A 399 -42.95 8.62 -1.97
C VAL A 399 -43.73 7.70 -1.02
N ASP A 400 -43.61 7.95 0.27
CA ASP A 400 -44.11 7.11 1.37
C ASP A 400 -43.63 5.66 1.29
N GLY A 401 -42.36 5.44 0.94
CA GLY A 401 -41.77 4.11 0.73
C GLY A 401 -42.36 3.34 -0.46
N GLN A 402 -42.99 4.02 -1.42
CA GLN A 402 -43.52 3.42 -2.65
C GLN A 402 -42.98 4.10 -3.91
N ILE A 403 -42.64 3.31 -4.91
CA ILE A 403 -42.19 3.79 -6.23
C ILE A 403 -43.42 4.30 -6.99
N ARG A 404 -43.45 5.60 -7.31
CA ARG A 404 -44.51 6.27 -8.07
C ARG A 404 -43.94 6.89 -9.36
N GLN A 405 -44.79 7.06 -10.37
CA GLN A 405 -44.46 7.89 -11.53
C GLN A 405 -44.60 9.36 -11.13
N ASP A 406 -43.61 10.19 -11.48
CA ASP A 406 -43.50 11.60 -11.11
C ASP A 406 -44.77 12.39 -11.52
N PRO A 407 -45.55 12.92 -10.56
CA PRO A 407 -46.76 13.68 -10.84
C PRO A 407 -46.47 15.16 -11.18
N GLY A 408 -45.20 15.58 -11.21
CA GLY A 408 -44.78 16.97 -11.35
C GLY A 408 -44.37 17.56 -10.00
N VAL A 409 -43.16 18.13 -9.98
CA VAL A 409 -42.40 19.03 -9.08
C VAL A 409 -42.93 19.50 -7.70
N ASP A 410 -44.01 18.99 -7.12
CA ASP A 410 -44.66 19.56 -5.93
C ASP A 410 -44.95 18.54 -4.80
N SER A 411 -44.28 17.37 -4.80
CA SER A 411 -44.42 16.37 -3.75
C SER A 411 -43.17 16.26 -2.85
N SER A 412 -43.40 16.06 -1.55
CA SER A 412 -42.39 15.62 -0.58
C SER A 412 -41.81 14.27 -1.02
N LEU A 413 -40.66 14.32 -1.69
CA LEU A 413 -39.92 13.13 -2.09
C LEU A 413 -39.30 12.49 -0.85
N ASP A 414 -39.44 11.17 -0.71
CA ASP A 414 -38.66 10.44 0.28
C ASP A 414 -37.23 10.30 -0.24
N ASP A 415 -36.26 10.51 0.66
CA ASP A 415 -34.88 10.16 0.39
C ASP A 415 -34.73 8.62 0.34
N PRO A 416 -34.43 8.03 -0.83
CA PRO A 416 -34.30 6.59 -0.98
C PRO A 416 -33.10 6.08 -0.16
N GLY A 417 -33.22 4.86 0.37
CA GLY A 417 -32.08 4.18 0.98
C GLY A 417 -31.15 3.65 -0.11
N TYR A 418 -29.84 3.75 0.08
CA TYR A 418 -28.83 3.17 -0.80
C TYR A 418 -28.16 2.00 -0.10
N GLN A 419 -27.74 1.02 -0.89
CA GLN A 419 -26.86 -0.02 -0.40
C GLN A 419 -25.42 0.41 -0.59
N MET A 420 -24.63 0.39 0.49
CA MET A 420 -23.21 0.67 0.45
C MET A 420 -22.46 -0.41 -0.35
N ASP A 421 -21.57 0.05 -1.22
CA ASP A 421 -20.60 -0.76 -1.95
C ASP A 421 -19.27 -0.79 -1.20
N ASP A 422 -18.61 -1.93 -1.27
CA ASP A 422 -17.26 -2.10 -0.70
C ASP A 422 -16.21 -1.33 -1.54
N ALA A 423 -16.48 -1.12 -2.83
CA ALA A 423 -15.63 -0.33 -3.73
C ALA A 423 -16.06 1.15 -3.74
N TRP A 424 -15.66 1.87 -2.69
CA TRP A 424 -15.77 3.32 -2.58
C TRP A 424 -14.47 3.91 -2.03
N TYR A 425 -13.86 4.80 -2.81
CA TYR A 425 -12.56 5.37 -2.50
C TYR A 425 -12.59 6.90 -2.60
N VAL A 426 -11.86 7.56 -1.71
CA VAL A 426 -11.31 8.90 -2.01
C VAL A 426 -9.87 8.69 -2.49
N TYR A 427 -9.59 9.13 -3.70
CA TYR A 427 -8.25 9.14 -4.27
C TYR A 427 -7.54 10.43 -3.88
N VAL A 428 -6.33 10.30 -3.35
CA VAL A 428 -5.50 11.43 -2.92
C VAL A 428 -4.18 11.39 -3.67
N PRO A 429 -4.05 12.16 -4.78
CA PRO A 429 -2.79 12.34 -5.46
C PRO A 429 -1.76 13.08 -4.59
N VAL A 430 -0.49 12.98 -4.95
CA VAL A 430 0.56 13.81 -4.35
C VAL A 430 0.23 15.30 -4.56
N GLY A 431 0.41 16.09 -3.50
CA GLY A 431 0.15 17.53 -3.50
C GLY A 431 -1.31 17.93 -3.30
N ALA A 432 -2.24 16.97 -3.22
CA ALA A 432 -3.64 17.26 -2.94
C ALA A 432 -3.84 17.81 -1.52
N ASP A 433 -4.78 18.74 -1.36
CA ASP A 433 -5.15 19.34 -0.09
C ASP A 433 -6.22 18.51 0.62
N ILE A 434 -5.81 17.33 1.11
CA ILE A 434 -6.70 16.45 1.90
C ILE A 434 -7.19 17.13 3.18
N LYS A 435 -6.41 18.07 3.73
CA LYS A 435 -6.80 18.81 4.92
C LYS A 435 -8.01 19.70 4.65
N ALA A 436 -8.08 20.36 3.50
CA ALA A 436 -9.26 21.11 3.11
C ALA A 436 -10.51 20.21 3.03
N VAL A 437 -10.37 18.97 2.52
CA VAL A 437 -11.46 17.97 2.51
C VAL A 437 -11.96 17.67 3.92
N GLU A 438 -11.05 17.48 4.87
CA GLU A 438 -11.36 17.25 6.29
C GLU A 438 -12.03 18.48 6.93
N ASP A 439 -11.47 19.66 6.72
CA ASP A 439 -11.95 20.93 7.31
C ASP A 439 -13.35 21.30 6.76
N MET A 440 -13.70 20.83 5.56
CA MET A 440 -15.05 20.91 4.98
C MET A 440 -16.05 19.89 5.57
N GLY A 441 -15.60 19.01 6.47
CA GLY A 441 -16.46 18.06 7.17
C GLY A 441 -16.89 16.88 6.31
N TYR A 442 -16.11 16.53 5.28
CA TYR A 442 -16.40 15.38 4.42
C TYR A 442 -16.29 14.06 5.18
N PHE A 443 -15.31 13.93 6.08
CA PHE A 443 -15.14 12.76 6.94
C PHE A 443 -15.82 12.95 8.30
N ASP A 444 -16.25 11.85 8.92
CA ASP A 444 -16.82 11.86 10.27
C ASP A 444 -15.79 12.36 11.31
N ALA A 445 -16.19 13.31 12.14
CA ALA A 445 -15.28 13.99 13.07
C ALA A 445 -14.70 13.05 14.14
N ASP A 446 -15.49 12.09 14.63
CA ASP A 446 -15.03 11.13 15.63
C ASP A 446 -14.06 10.11 15.00
N ALA A 447 -14.34 9.68 13.77
CA ALA A 447 -13.43 8.83 12.99
C ALA A 447 -12.09 9.56 12.71
N MET A 448 -12.13 10.83 12.32
CA MET A 448 -10.93 11.65 12.12
C MET A 448 -10.13 11.83 13.42
N SER A 449 -10.80 12.06 14.55
CA SER A 449 -10.12 12.15 15.85
C SER A 449 -9.43 10.84 16.24
N GLN A 450 -9.99 9.69 15.87
CA GLN A 450 -9.36 8.38 16.09
C GLN A 450 -8.18 8.16 15.14
N ALA A 451 -8.33 8.51 13.86
CA ALA A 451 -7.28 8.40 12.84
C ALA A 451 -6.06 9.27 13.18
N ALA A 452 -6.27 10.47 13.72
CA ALA A 452 -5.19 11.38 14.13
C ALA A 452 -4.21 10.73 15.14
N SER A 453 -4.65 9.76 15.92
CA SER A 453 -3.78 9.02 16.86
C SER A 453 -2.85 8.01 16.19
N GLN A 454 -3.11 7.67 14.92
CA GLN A 454 -2.37 6.69 14.13
C GLN A 454 -1.28 7.32 13.24
N GLY A 455 -1.22 8.66 13.18
CA GLY A 455 -0.30 9.42 12.35
C GLY A 455 -0.92 9.83 11.01
N GLU A 456 -0.28 10.79 10.35
CA GLU A 456 -0.71 11.25 9.02
C GLU A 456 -0.28 10.26 7.92
N PRO A 457 -1.08 10.09 6.85
CA PRO A 457 -0.66 9.35 5.66
C PRO A 457 0.61 9.93 5.02
N ASP A 458 1.36 9.09 4.30
CA ASP A 458 2.51 9.56 3.52
C ASP A 458 2.05 10.48 2.37
N SER A 459 2.29 11.79 2.51
CA SER A 459 1.97 12.78 1.47
C SER A 459 2.90 12.71 0.24
N GLY A 460 3.94 11.88 0.29
CA GLY A 460 4.90 11.66 -0.79
C GLY A 460 4.46 10.63 -1.83
N THR A 461 3.39 9.88 -1.55
CA THR A 461 2.89 8.77 -2.37
C THR A 461 1.38 8.93 -2.55
N PRO A 462 0.82 8.74 -3.77
CA PRO A 462 -0.63 8.77 -3.93
C PRO A 462 -1.27 7.59 -3.18
N TYR A 463 -2.44 7.81 -2.58
CA TYR A 463 -3.11 6.79 -1.79
C TYR A 463 -4.63 6.80 -1.94
N LEU A 464 -5.25 5.69 -1.53
CA LEU A 464 -6.69 5.52 -1.43
C LEU A 464 -7.12 5.59 0.02
N ILE A 465 -8.18 6.34 0.29
CA ILE A 465 -8.98 6.18 1.51
C ILE A 465 -10.15 5.29 1.12
N ALA A 466 -10.10 4.03 1.52
CA ALA A 466 -11.16 3.05 1.27
C ALA A 466 -12.15 3.00 2.43
N ARG A 467 -13.45 2.88 2.10
CA ARG A 467 -14.50 2.67 3.10
C ARG A 467 -14.34 1.29 3.74
N ASP A 468 -14.34 1.22 5.07
CA ASP A 468 -14.39 -0.05 5.80
C ASP A 468 -15.86 -0.46 6.07
N PRO A 469 -16.41 -1.46 5.37
CA PRO A 469 -17.79 -1.90 5.58
C PRO A 469 -18.02 -2.51 6.97
N GLY A 470 -16.97 -2.95 7.67
CA GLY A 470 -17.05 -3.51 9.02
C GLY A 470 -17.43 -2.48 10.10
N LEU A 471 -17.29 -1.19 9.80
CA LEU A 471 -17.69 -0.11 10.70
C LEU A 471 -19.20 0.18 10.67
N TYR A 472 -19.95 -0.45 9.76
CA TYR A 472 -21.37 -0.19 9.54
C TYR A 472 -22.22 -1.42 9.88
N THR A 473 -23.34 -1.19 10.58
CA THR A 473 -24.35 -2.23 10.79
C THR A 473 -24.99 -2.66 9.46
N ASP A 474 -25.54 -3.87 9.40
CA ASP A 474 -26.29 -4.32 8.21
C ASP A 474 -27.45 -3.39 7.83
N GLN A 475 -28.00 -2.67 8.81
CA GLN A 475 -29.02 -1.66 8.57
C GLN A 475 -28.40 -0.44 7.89
N GLN A 476 -27.33 0.13 8.44
CA GLN A 476 -26.61 1.26 7.83
C GLN A 476 -26.10 0.92 6.42
N ARG A 477 -25.63 -0.31 6.21
CA ARG A 477 -25.18 -0.76 4.88
C ARG A 477 -26.31 -0.90 3.86
N ARG A 478 -27.55 -1.14 4.28
CA ARG A 478 -28.72 -1.32 3.40
C ARG A 478 -29.61 -0.08 3.30
N GLN A 479 -29.46 0.86 4.23
CA GLN A 479 -30.25 2.07 4.37
C GLN A 479 -29.34 3.30 4.46
N TYR A 480 -28.21 3.27 3.75
CA TYR A 480 -27.34 4.43 3.68
C TYR A 480 -28.10 5.54 2.98
N LYS A 481 -28.33 6.63 3.69
CA LYS A 481 -28.86 7.84 3.10
C LYS A 481 -27.65 8.69 2.72
N HIS A 482 -27.66 9.25 1.52
CA HIS A 482 -26.73 10.34 1.27
C HIS A 482 -27.21 11.49 2.16
N ASP A 483 -26.46 11.81 3.21
CA ASP A 483 -26.65 13.08 3.90
C ASP A 483 -26.19 14.17 2.90
N VAL A 484 -27.09 14.55 1.97
CA VAL A 484 -26.86 15.61 0.99
C VAL A 484 -26.94 16.95 1.70
#